data_AF-A0A7W1N3G5-F1
#
_entry.id   AF-A0A7W1N3G5-F1
#
_cell.length_a   1.000
_cell.length_b   1.000
_cell.length_c   1.000
_cell.angle_alpha   90.00
_cell.angle_beta   90.00
_cell.angle_gamma   90.00
#
_symmetry.space_group_name_H-M   'P 1'
#
loop_
_entity.id
_entity.type
_entity.pdbx_description
1 polymer ?
#
loop_
_entity_poly.entity_id
_entity_poly.type
_entity_poly.pdbx_seq_one_letter_code
_entity_poly.pdbx_strand_id
1 'polypeptide(L)'
;MTVVALAFALFGIHVGSHHTVPVGYAPAWSPNAERIAYVTRGDVWVGDADGTHRSLLVRAADQPAWGPNGRRLAFVRDGWVWTVRADGLDERKLARGAHPDWAPDGARVAFDRDGETYTALWWYGAAQKDAGAGVEPAYAPDGRLAVVQDDQIVVAGRVVAQGDDPDWSADGRLAWVRDGIIYIAGKPYRRGLQPAWPPARRAREILPDFDQRAPTGLVIQRNGSRWLLGMTSLVDNLGPGSSVLVGERSPGQPRMTGTQRVRLANGATRVYKGIAQFRYTNSPPHHHWHLMRFDSFELHTLAGQTLVRDRKSGFCLADHWGAAPGSYPGRHPVFLGDCDQFHPEALHVTMGTSPGYTDRYPAFFHGQNIDITGIPPGVYVLVHRVNSTMMLREFRYENDAASVRIRIGRDGTTPTVRVLRTCQATTTC
;
A
#
# COMPACT_ATOMS: atom_id res chain seq x y z
N MET A 1 20.80 -26.51 14.87
CA MET A 1 21.19 -25.69 16.03
C MET A 1 20.18 -24.56 16.11
N THR A 2 19.51 -24.44 17.24
CA THR A 2 18.30 -23.65 17.48
C THR A 2 18.59 -22.15 17.45
N VAL A 3 18.10 -21.47 16.40
CA VAL A 3 18.13 -20.01 16.23
C VAL A 3 17.07 -19.41 17.17
N VAL A 4 17.52 -18.50 18.04
CA VAL A 4 16.72 -17.87 19.09
C VAL A 4 16.14 -16.58 18.53
N ALA A 5 15.03 -16.68 17.82
CA ALA A 5 14.19 -15.52 17.51
C ALA A 5 13.71 -14.90 18.84
N LEU A 6 14.31 -13.78 19.24
CA LEU A 6 14.07 -13.02 20.48
C LEU A 6 13.78 -13.87 21.73
N ALA A 7 14.73 -13.92 22.67
CA ALA A 7 14.61 -14.61 23.95
C ALA A 7 13.34 -14.24 24.76
N PHE A 8 12.24 -14.95 24.53
CA PHE A 8 11.14 -15.19 25.48
C PHE A 8 10.90 -16.68 25.72
N ALA A 9 11.88 -17.52 25.39
CA ALA A 9 11.91 -18.91 25.80
C ALA A 9 12.21 -19.00 27.31
N LEU A 10 11.16 -19.34 28.07
CA LEU A 10 11.08 -19.99 29.40
C LEU A 10 10.18 -19.30 30.44
N PHE A 11 9.92 -17.98 30.35
CA PHE A 11 9.14 -17.26 31.38
C PHE A 11 8.04 -16.30 30.87
N GLY A 12 7.79 -16.22 29.55
CA GLY A 12 6.72 -15.41 28.96
C GLY A 12 7.17 -14.04 28.43
N ILE A 13 6.36 -13.44 27.54
CA ILE A 13 6.60 -12.12 26.92
C ILE A 13 6.19 -11.04 27.92
N HIS A 14 7.13 -10.18 28.31
CA HIS A 14 6.86 -9.13 29.30
C HIS A 14 6.24 -7.91 28.60
N VAL A 15 5.07 -7.49 29.05
CA VAL A 15 4.45 -6.24 28.62
C VAL A 15 4.26 -5.28 29.80
N GLY A 16 4.83 -4.08 29.66
CA GLY A 16 4.84 -3.07 30.72
C GLY A 16 5.62 -3.55 31.95
N SER A 17 5.48 -2.83 33.06
CA SER A 17 6.23 -3.09 34.29
C SER A 17 5.69 -4.26 35.14
N HIS A 18 4.52 -4.83 34.82
CA HIS A 18 3.83 -5.77 35.73
C HIS A 18 3.13 -6.98 35.11
N HIS A 19 3.16 -7.20 33.77
CA HIS A 19 2.40 -8.30 33.16
C HIS A 19 3.24 -9.17 32.21
N THR A 20 3.14 -10.49 32.37
CA THR A 20 3.76 -11.49 31.50
C THR A 20 2.68 -12.22 30.70
N VAL A 21 2.77 -12.17 29.37
CA VAL A 21 2.00 -13.04 28.47
C VAL A 21 2.64 -14.44 28.52
N PRO A 22 1.91 -15.50 28.92
CA PRO A 22 2.47 -16.84 29.04
C PRO A 22 2.88 -17.43 27.69
N VAL A 23 4.06 -18.05 27.67
CA VAL A 23 4.61 -19.03 26.71
C VAL A 23 4.35 -18.72 25.23
N GLY A 24 5.22 -17.88 24.65
CA GLY A 24 5.31 -17.68 23.21
C GLY A 24 6.68 -17.15 22.79
N TYR A 25 6.95 -17.12 21.49
CA TYR A 25 8.19 -16.61 20.89
C TYR A 25 7.89 -15.72 19.66
N ALA A 26 8.94 -15.13 19.07
CA ALA A 26 8.83 -14.21 17.93
C ALA A 26 7.76 -13.11 18.13
N PRO A 27 7.86 -12.28 19.18
CA PRO A 27 6.91 -11.19 19.39
C PRO A 27 7.07 -10.10 18.33
N ALA A 28 5.95 -9.60 17.83
CA ALA A 28 5.90 -8.44 16.95
C ALA A 28 4.89 -7.42 17.47
N TRP A 29 5.35 -6.21 17.71
CA TRP A 29 4.51 -5.11 18.17
C TRP A 29 3.76 -4.45 17.02
N SER A 30 2.50 -4.09 17.25
CA SER A 30 1.79 -3.22 16.33
C SER A 30 2.46 -1.84 16.29
N PRO A 31 2.38 -1.09 15.18
CA PRO A 31 3.08 0.19 15.02
C PRO A 31 2.71 1.27 16.05
N ASN A 32 1.53 1.15 16.67
CA ASN A 32 1.05 2.02 17.75
C ASN A 32 1.33 1.47 19.15
N ALA A 33 2.00 0.32 19.27
CA ALA A 33 2.30 -0.38 20.52
C ALA A 33 1.08 -0.77 21.37
N GLU A 34 -0.12 -0.77 20.78
CA GLU A 34 -1.35 -1.17 21.48
C GLU A 34 -1.62 -2.67 21.44
N ARG A 35 -1.03 -3.38 20.47
CA ARG A 35 -1.19 -4.82 20.30
C ARG A 35 0.15 -5.51 20.09
N ILE A 36 0.17 -6.80 20.39
CA ILE A 36 1.31 -7.67 20.17
C ILE A 36 0.83 -8.94 19.47
N ALA A 37 1.54 -9.33 18.41
CA ALA A 37 1.45 -10.64 17.80
C ALA A 37 2.57 -11.52 18.35
N TYR A 38 2.30 -12.81 18.54
CA TYR A 38 3.29 -13.76 19.04
C TYR A 38 2.91 -15.18 18.66
N VAL A 39 3.90 -16.07 18.64
CA VAL A 39 3.70 -17.48 18.31
C VAL A 39 3.56 -18.29 19.58
N THR A 40 2.48 -19.06 19.70
CA THR A 40 2.30 -20.04 20.78
C THR A 40 1.62 -21.30 20.24
N ARG A 41 2.13 -22.47 20.65
CA ARG A 41 1.66 -23.78 20.16
C ARG A 41 1.66 -23.92 18.62
N GLY A 42 2.57 -23.23 17.94
CA GLY A 42 2.68 -23.24 16.48
C GLY A 42 1.63 -22.37 15.76
N ASP A 43 0.90 -21.54 16.50
CA ASP A 43 -0.10 -20.62 15.97
C ASP A 43 0.30 -19.17 16.24
N VAL A 44 -0.11 -18.24 15.36
CA VAL A 44 0.02 -16.80 15.60
C VAL A 44 -1.22 -16.30 16.33
N TRP A 45 -0.99 -15.71 17.50
CA TRP A 45 -1.99 -15.06 18.33
C TRP A 45 -1.75 -13.56 18.36
N VAL A 46 -2.83 -12.79 18.54
CA VAL A 46 -2.76 -11.36 18.78
C VAL A 46 -3.44 -11.07 20.11
N GLY A 47 -2.88 -10.15 20.89
CA GLY A 47 -3.53 -9.61 22.07
C GLY A 47 -3.22 -8.13 22.24
N ASP A 48 -3.88 -7.51 23.20
CA ASP A 48 -3.56 -6.16 23.60
C ASP A 48 -2.21 -6.14 24.31
N ALA A 49 -1.56 -4.98 24.26
CA ALA A 49 -0.28 -4.75 24.91
C ALA A 49 -0.37 -5.20 26.37
N ASP A 50 -1.34 -4.73 27.14
CA ASP A 50 -1.50 -5.11 28.57
C ASP A 50 -1.69 -6.62 28.86
N GLY A 51 -1.73 -7.46 27.82
CA GLY A 51 -1.83 -8.89 27.89
C GLY A 51 -3.28 -9.36 27.93
N THR A 52 -4.26 -8.49 27.72
CA THR A 52 -5.68 -8.82 27.61
C THR A 52 -6.09 -9.08 26.15
N HIS A 53 -7.39 -9.36 25.94
CA HIS A 53 -8.04 -9.56 24.63
C HIS A 53 -7.28 -10.43 23.62
N ARG A 54 -6.72 -11.55 24.09
CA ARG A 54 -5.98 -12.48 23.24
C ARG A 54 -6.93 -13.29 22.35
N SER A 55 -6.63 -13.33 21.07
CA SER A 55 -7.33 -14.15 20.09
C SER A 55 -6.35 -14.89 19.18
N LEU A 56 -6.75 -16.08 18.75
CA LEU A 56 -6.07 -16.81 17.70
C LEU A 56 -6.29 -16.06 16.39
N LEU A 57 -5.21 -15.61 15.75
CA LEU A 57 -5.29 -14.95 14.46
C LEU A 57 -5.15 -15.96 13.32
N VAL A 58 -4.11 -16.79 13.38
CA VAL A 58 -3.72 -17.69 12.30
C VAL A 58 -3.20 -19.00 12.86
N ARG A 59 -3.68 -20.14 12.33
CA ARG A 59 -3.16 -21.47 12.68
C ARG A 59 -1.91 -21.84 11.90
N ALA A 60 -1.08 -22.69 12.49
CA ALA A 60 0.11 -23.27 11.85
C ALA A 60 0.97 -22.20 11.17
N ALA A 61 1.37 -21.19 11.94
CA ALA A 61 2.03 -20.01 11.44
C ALA A 61 3.12 -19.54 12.40
N ASP A 62 4.16 -18.92 11.84
CA ASP A 62 5.34 -18.42 12.55
C ASP A 62 5.76 -17.03 12.01
N GLN A 63 6.75 -16.41 12.64
CA GLN A 63 7.42 -15.17 12.21
C GLN A 63 6.42 -14.04 11.84
N PRO A 64 5.50 -13.66 12.75
CA PRO A 64 4.56 -12.58 12.47
C PRO A 64 5.29 -11.25 12.38
N ALA A 65 4.91 -10.40 11.42
CA ALA A 65 5.41 -9.03 11.28
C ALA A 65 4.25 -8.08 10.97
N TRP A 66 4.10 -7.01 11.75
CA TRP A 66 3.02 -6.05 11.56
C TRP A 66 3.31 -5.08 10.41
N GLY A 67 2.29 -4.84 9.58
CA GLY A 67 2.31 -3.74 8.61
C GLY A 67 2.28 -2.38 9.32
N PRO A 68 2.86 -1.32 8.70
CA PRO A 68 3.07 -0.01 9.33
C PRO A 68 1.78 0.74 9.71
N ASN A 69 0.64 0.35 9.14
CA ASN A 69 -0.69 0.86 9.50
C ASN A 69 -1.41 0.03 10.58
N GLY A 70 -0.82 -1.10 11.02
CA GLY A 70 -1.40 -2.02 11.99
C GLY A 70 -2.63 -2.79 11.49
N ARG A 71 -2.93 -2.77 10.19
CA ARG A 71 -4.12 -3.41 9.60
C ARG A 71 -3.84 -4.80 9.08
N ARG A 72 -2.59 -5.14 8.81
CA ARG A 72 -2.15 -6.44 8.28
C ARG A 72 -0.94 -6.95 9.05
N LEU A 73 -0.79 -8.27 9.00
CA LEU A 73 0.43 -8.96 9.39
C LEU A 73 0.94 -9.74 8.18
N ALA A 74 2.26 -9.84 8.07
CA ALA A 74 2.89 -10.92 7.32
C ALA A 74 3.22 -12.05 8.30
N PHE A 75 3.28 -13.28 7.81
CA PHE A 75 3.65 -14.45 8.60
C PHE A 75 4.18 -15.55 7.69
N VAL A 76 4.81 -16.56 8.25
CA VAL A 76 5.29 -17.74 7.54
C VAL A 76 4.41 -18.94 7.86
N ARG A 77 3.99 -19.67 6.83
CA ARG A 77 3.33 -20.97 6.93
C ARG A 77 3.85 -21.88 5.83
N ASP A 78 4.30 -23.07 6.21
CA ASP A 78 4.81 -24.11 5.30
C ASP A 78 5.92 -23.63 4.35
N GLY A 79 6.80 -22.75 4.82
CA GLY A 79 7.90 -22.16 4.03
C GLY A 79 7.47 -21.10 3.02
N TRP A 80 6.24 -20.59 3.16
CA TRP A 80 5.71 -19.47 2.38
C TRP A 80 5.44 -18.29 3.28
N VAL A 81 5.76 -17.10 2.79
CA VAL A 81 5.27 -15.84 3.32
C VAL A 81 3.83 -15.65 2.88
N TRP A 82 3.00 -15.29 3.84
CA TRP A 82 1.61 -14.94 3.68
C TRP A 82 1.37 -13.57 4.30
N THR A 83 0.25 -12.95 3.92
CA THR A 83 -0.27 -11.79 4.64
C THR A 83 -1.72 -12.02 5.02
N VAL A 84 -2.15 -11.44 6.13
CA VAL A 84 -3.52 -11.51 6.63
C VAL A 84 -3.90 -10.16 7.22
N ARG A 85 -5.18 -9.83 7.22
CA ARG A 85 -5.67 -8.69 8.00
C ARG A 85 -5.57 -8.98 9.49
N ALA A 86 -5.47 -7.92 10.27
CA ALA A 86 -5.40 -7.98 11.73
C ALA A 86 -6.67 -8.53 12.40
N ASP A 87 -7.76 -8.70 11.64
CA ASP A 87 -9.00 -9.37 12.05
C ASP A 87 -9.08 -10.84 11.59
N GLY A 88 -8.02 -11.36 10.98
CA GLY A 88 -7.93 -12.74 10.47
C GLY A 88 -8.51 -12.96 9.07
N LEU A 89 -9.04 -11.91 8.42
CA LEU A 89 -9.63 -12.01 7.09
C LEU A 89 -8.62 -11.74 5.96
N ASP A 90 -9.01 -12.06 4.73
CA ASP A 90 -8.23 -11.79 3.50
C ASP A 90 -6.78 -12.27 3.59
N GLU A 91 -6.63 -13.55 3.96
CA GLU A 91 -5.36 -14.25 3.95
C GLU A 91 -4.88 -14.45 2.49
N ARG A 92 -3.63 -14.07 2.21
CA ARG A 92 -3.04 -14.11 0.86
C ARG A 92 -1.67 -14.73 0.89
N LYS A 93 -1.46 -15.70 0.01
CA LYS A 93 -0.15 -16.31 -0.24
C LYS A 93 0.70 -15.35 -1.04
N LEU A 94 1.88 -14.98 -0.51
CA LEU A 94 2.78 -14.05 -1.17
C LEU A 94 3.83 -14.79 -1.99
N ALA A 95 4.78 -15.44 -1.33
CA ALA A 95 5.96 -16.01 -1.98
C ALA A 95 6.62 -17.07 -1.09
N ARG A 96 7.43 -17.96 -1.67
CA ARG A 96 8.28 -18.87 -0.89
C ARG A 96 9.39 -18.04 -0.23
N GLY A 97 9.61 -18.23 1.06
CA GLY A 97 10.60 -17.48 1.83
C GLY A 97 10.30 -17.45 3.33
N ALA A 98 11.13 -16.71 4.07
CA ALA A 98 11.07 -16.52 5.52
C ALA A 98 11.40 -15.07 5.92
N HIS A 99 11.33 -14.80 7.23
CA HIS A 99 11.64 -13.52 7.88
C HIS A 99 10.98 -12.32 7.19
N PRO A 100 9.65 -12.28 7.11
CA PRO A 100 8.98 -11.19 6.44
C PRO A 100 9.07 -9.90 7.26
N ASP A 101 9.35 -8.78 6.61
CA ASP A 101 9.25 -7.46 7.23
C ASP A 101 8.61 -6.43 6.28
N TRP A 102 7.83 -5.51 6.85
CA TRP A 102 7.07 -4.55 6.07
C TRP A 102 7.89 -3.32 5.75
N ALA A 103 7.94 -2.99 4.45
CA ALA A 103 8.44 -1.69 4.04
C ALA A 103 7.59 -0.58 4.67
N PRO A 104 8.18 0.57 5.01
CA PRO A 104 7.44 1.68 5.61
C PRO A 104 6.32 2.18 4.71
N ASP A 105 6.36 1.87 3.40
CA ASP A 105 5.30 2.14 2.42
C ASP A 105 3.96 1.45 2.71
N GLY A 106 3.96 0.36 3.49
CA GLY A 106 2.76 -0.45 3.74
C GLY A 106 2.28 -1.22 2.52
N ALA A 107 3.05 -1.17 1.43
CA ALA A 107 2.76 -1.79 0.16
C ALA A 107 3.66 -3.00 -0.09
N ARG A 108 4.91 -2.97 0.38
CA ARG A 108 5.89 -4.01 0.16
C ARG A 108 6.22 -4.78 1.43
N VAL A 109 6.53 -6.06 1.24
CA VAL A 109 7.10 -6.96 2.25
C VAL A 109 8.45 -7.41 1.73
N ALA A 110 9.51 -7.21 2.50
CA ALA A 110 10.77 -7.88 2.32
C ALA A 110 10.71 -9.27 2.95
N PHE A 111 11.43 -10.23 2.38
CA PHE A 111 11.57 -11.58 2.91
C PHE A 111 12.83 -12.20 2.31
N ASP A 112 13.42 -13.18 2.97
CA ASP A 112 14.55 -13.91 2.42
C ASP A 112 14.17 -15.29 1.88
N ARG A 113 14.98 -15.77 0.96
CA ARG A 113 14.94 -17.13 0.44
C ARG A 113 16.30 -17.50 -0.11
N ASP A 114 16.80 -18.66 0.29
CA ASP A 114 18.03 -19.25 -0.25
C ASP A 114 19.26 -18.30 -0.12
N GLY A 115 19.33 -17.51 0.96
CA GLY A 115 20.43 -16.57 1.25
C GLY A 115 20.30 -15.18 0.61
N GLU A 116 19.22 -14.94 -0.13
CA GLU A 116 18.95 -13.69 -0.83
C GLU A 116 17.70 -13.00 -0.28
N THR A 117 17.70 -11.67 -0.25
CA THR A 117 16.55 -10.87 0.16
C THR A 117 15.76 -10.40 -1.07
N TYR A 118 14.44 -10.57 -1.01
CA TYR A 118 13.49 -10.13 -2.01
C TYR A 118 12.48 -9.16 -1.42
N THR A 119 11.88 -8.34 -2.27
CA THR A 119 10.73 -7.49 -1.93
C THR A 119 9.57 -7.78 -2.87
N ALA A 120 8.36 -7.85 -2.35
CA ALA A 120 7.16 -8.03 -3.16
C ALA A 120 6.01 -7.16 -2.66
N LEU A 121 5.09 -6.82 -3.57
CA LEU A 121 3.83 -6.18 -3.20
C LEU A 121 2.95 -7.22 -2.49
N TRP A 122 2.45 -6.90 -1.29
CA TRP A 122 1.81 -7.91 -0.43
C TRP A 122 0.56 -8.55 -1.06
N TRP A 123 -0.12 -7.85 -1.98
CA TRP A 123 -1.29 -8.35 -2.70
C TRP A 123 -0.96 -9.04 -4.03
N TYR A 124 0.29 -8.98 -4.48
CA TYR A 124 0.73 -9.47 -5.78
C TYR A 124 2.15 -10.04 -5.74
N GLY A 125 2.27 -11.26 -5.21
CA GLY A 125 3.55 -11.94 -4.97
C GLY A 125 4.30 -12.46 -6.19
N ALA A 126 3.74 -12.34 -7.40
CA ALA A 126 4.39 -12.78 -8.64
C ALA A 126 5.50 -11.82 -9.12
N ALA A 127 5.43 -10.53 -8.75
CA ALA A 127 6.42 -9.51 -9.13
C ALA A 127 7.41 -9.24 -7.99
N GLN A 128 8.27 -10.22 -7.71
CA GLN A 128 9.36 -10.10 -6.72
C GLN A 128 10.50 -9.28 -7.32
N LYS A 129 11.09 -8.39 -6.52
CA LYS A 129 12.29 -7.64 -6.85
C LYS A 129 13.42 -8.05 -5.91
N ASP A 130 14.53 -8.47 -6.50
CA ASP A 130 15.79 -8.72 -5.80
C ASP A 130 16.26 -7.46 -5.06
N ALA A 131 16.54 -7.60 -3.77
CA ALA A 131 17.05 -6.57 -2.88
C ALA A 131 18.53 -6.77 -2.51
N GLY A 132 19.15 -7.86 -2.98
CA GLY A 132 20.53 -8.25 -2.75
C GLY A 132 20.72 -9.39 -1.75
N ALA A 133 21.96 -9.81 -1.60
CA ALA A 133 22.37 -10.88 -0.70
C ALA A 133 22.04 -10.58 0.77
N GLY A 134 21.79 -11.63 1.52
CA GLY A 134 21.55 -11.59 2.97
C GLY A 134 20.16 -12.06 3.35
N VAL A 135 20.01 -12.31 4.65
CA VAL A 135 18.80 -12.84 5.30
C VAL A 135 18.30 -11.87 6.38
N GLU A 136 17.16 -12.19 7.00
CA GLU A 136 16.57 -11.42 8.11
C GLU A 136 16.41 -9.93 7.78
N PRO A 137 15.67 -9.59 6.70
CA PRO A 137 15.48 -8.21 6.31
C PRO A 137 14.73 -7.40 7.38
N ALA A 138 15.20 -6.19 7.67
CA ALA A 138 14.54 -5.26 8.59
C ALA A 138 14.58 -3.82 8.10
N TYR A 139 13.40 -3.25 7.87
CA TYR A 139 13.20 -1.90 7.37
C TYR A 139 13.25 -0.86 8.49
N ALA A 140 14.10 0.12 8.29
CA ALA A 140 14.06 1.36 9.02
C ALA A 140 12.82 2.18 8.62
N PRO A 141 12.29 3.03 9.52
CA PRO A 141 11.18 3.95 9.23
C PRO A 141 11.41 4.90 8.05
N ASP A 142 12.67 5.19 7.73
CA ASP A 142 13.09 6.03 6.62
C ASP A 142 13.24 5.28 5.27
N GLY A 143 13.02 3.96 5.28
CA GLY A 143 13.07 3.09 4.11
C GLY A 143 14.42 2.42 3.87
N ARG A 144 15.44 2.64 4.71
CA ARG A 144 16.67 1.83 4.66
C ARG A 144 16.35 0.39 5.05
N LEU A 145 17.04 -0.56 4.43
CA LEU A 145 16.91 -1.98 4.72
C LEU A 145 18.21 -2.49 5.34
N ALA A 146 18.08 -3.12 6.51
CA ALA A 146 19.13 -3.95 7.11
C ALA A 146 18.94 -5.40 6.64
N VAL A 147 20.04 -6.11 6.43
CA VAL A 147 20.09 -7.56 6.18
C VAL A 147 21.30 -8.15 6.89
N VAL A 148 21.29 -9.44 7.15
CA VAL A 148 22.39 -10.20 7.73
C VAL A 148 23.17 -10.90 6.62
N GLN A 149 24.48 -10.67 6.57
CA GLN A 149 25.42 -11.34 5.66
C GLN A 149 26.62 -11.83 6.47
N ASP A 150 26.89 -13.13 6.49
CA ASP A 150 28.05 -13.72 7.18
C ASP A 150 28.22 -13.21 8.64
N ASP A 151 27.14 -13.24 9.43
CA ASP A 151 27.04 -12.70 10.81
C ASP A 151 27.30 -11.19 10.91
N GLN A 152 27.08 -10.44 9.83
CA GLN A 152 27.22 -8.98 9.77
C GLN A 152 25.90 -8.33 9.41
N ILE A 153 25.53 -7.30 10.17
CA ILE A 153 24.42 -6.43 9.81
C ILE A 153 24.91 -5.46 8.74
N VAL A 154 24.29 -5.53 7.56
CA VAL A 154 24.57 -4.68 6.41
C VAL A 154 23.37 -3.76 6.18
N VAL A 155 23.63 -2.45 6.17
CA VAL A 155 22.60 -1.42 5.88
C VAL A 155 23.06 -0.62 4.67
N ALA A 156 22.25 -0.62 3.61
CA ALA A 156 22.57 0.07 2.36
C ALA A 156 23.98 -0.26 1.82
N GLY A 157 24.36 -1.54 1.87
CA GLY A 157 25.65 -2.04 1.39
C GLY A 157 26.85 -1.76 2.30
N ARG A 158 26.63 -1.27 3.53
CA ARG A 158 27.70 -1.04 4.51
C ARG A 158 27.50 -1.90 5.74
N VAL A 159 28.56 -2.59 6.15
CA VAL A 159 28.61 -3.29 7.44
C VAL A 159 28.49 -2.25 8.56
N VAL A 160 27.49 -2.39 9.41
CA VAL A 160 27.24 -1.48 10.54
C VAL A 160 27.45 -2.15 11.90
N ALA A 161 27.33 -3.47 11.97
CA ALA A 161 27.53 -4.26 13.18
C ALA A 161 27.85 -5.73 12.85
N GLN A 162 28.34 -6.46 13.85
CA GLN A 162 28.39 -7.92 13.87
C GLN A 162 27.19 -8.41 14.68
N GLY A 163 26.51 -9.45 14.21
CA GLY A 163 25.31 -10.00 14.82
C GLY A 163 24.21 -10.36 13.84
N ASP A 164 23.04 -10.67 14.39
CA ASP A 164 21.82 -11.17 13.75
C ASP A 164 20.57 -10.43 14.29
N ASP A 165 19.39 -10.81 13.80
CA ASP A 165 18.07 -10.30 14.22
C ASP A 165 17.99 -8.75 14.24
N PRO A 166 18.30 -8.05 13.12
CA PRO A 166 18.18 -6.60 13.10
C PRO A 166 16.72 -6.17 13.24
N ASP A 167 16.47 -5.10 13.99
CA ASP A 167 15.17 -4.43 14.06
C ASP A 167 15.36 -2.92 14.26
N TRP A 168 14.37 -2.13 13.88
CA TRP A 168 14.43 -0.67 13.97
C TRP A 168 13.37 -0.12 14.91
N SER A 169 13.84 0.68 15.86
CA SER A 169 12.94 1.48 16.67
C SER A 169 12.22 2.53 15.83
N ALA A 170 11.10 3.02 16.36
CA ALA A 170 10.27 4.02 15.69
C ALA A 170 10.99 5.35 15.36
N ASP A 171 12.03 5.70 16.12
CA ASP A 171 12.91 6.85 15.95
C ASP A 171 14.15 6.54 15.08
N GLY A 172 14.23 5.34 14.49
CA GLY A 172 15.26 4.96 13.52
C GLY A 172 16.57 4.49 14.14
N ARG A 173 16.58 4.03 15.39
CA ARG A 173 17.75 3.36 15.99
C ARG A 173 17.71 1.88 15.67
N LEU A 174 18.85 1.37 15.19
CA LEU A 174 19.04 -0.06 14.95
C LEU A 174 19.23 -0.80 16.28
N ALA A 175 18.48 -1.87 16.45
CA ALA A 175 18.69 -2.92 17.42
C ALA A 175 19.16 -4.19 16.70
N TRP A 176 19.97 -5.00 17.37
CA TRP A 176 20.43 -6.29 16.86
C TRP A 176 20.87 -7.18 18.01
N VAL A 177 21.06 -8.46 17.73
CA VAL A 177 21.57 -9.43 18.69
C VAL A 177 23.01 -9.78 18.34
N ARG A 178 23.85 -9.90 19.37
CA ARG A 178 25.21 -10.43 19.22
C ARG A 178 25.58 -11.18 20.49
N ASP A 179 26.02 -12.43 20.35
CA ASP A 179 26.42 -13.28 21.47
C ASP A 179 25.32 -13.37 22.57
N GLY A 180 24.05 -13.36 22.16
CA GLY A 180 22.88 -13.38 23.05
C GLY A 180 22.61 -12.07 23.82
N ILE A 181 23.31 -11.00 23.48
CA ILE A 181 23.12 -9.65 24.05
C ILE A 181 22.42 -8.78 23.01
N ILE A 182 21.37 -8.07 23.44
CA ILE A 182 20.70 -7.08 22.61
C ILE A 182 21.53 -5.81 22.62
N TYR A 183 21.86 -5.28 21.45
CA TYR A 183 22.48 -3.98 21.28
C TYR A 183 21.45 -3.01 20.71
N ILE A 184 21.39 -1.79 21.24
CA ILE A 184 20.58 -0.70 20.69
C ILE A 184 21.50 0.49 20.47
N ALA A 185 21.60 0.94 19.21
CA ALA A 185 22.51 2.03 18.83
C ALA A 185 23.94 1.83 19.39
N GLY A 186 24.46 0.59 19.32
CA GLY A 186 25.82 0.23 19.77
C GLY A 186 25.97 -0.02 21.27
N LYS A 187 24.92 0.16 22.07
CA LYS A 187 24.98 -0.05 23.52
C LYS A 187 24.35 -1.39 23.91
N PRO A 188 25.04 -2.24 24.69
CA PRO A 188 24.48 -3.51 25.14
C PRO A 188 23.39 -3.29 26.20
N TYR A 189 22.31 -4.05 26.09
CA TYR A 189 21.20 -4.12 27.04
C TYR A 189 21.15 -5.53 27.64
N ARG A 190 21.29 -5.61 28.96
CA ARG A 190 21.23 -6.88 29.70
C ARG A 190 19.80 -7.19 30.13
N ARG A 191 19.45 -8.49 30.10
CA ARG A 191 18.17 -9.06 30.59
C ARG A 191 17.71 -8.42 31.90
N GLY A 192 16.43 -8.05 31.99
CA GLY A 192 15.82 -7.45 33.19
C GLY A 192 15.85 -5.91 33.23
N LEU A 193 16.68 -5.27 32.38
CA LEU A 193 16.59 -3.85 32.08
C LEU A 193 15.78 -3.70 30.79
N GLN A 194 14.45 -3.84 30.88
CA GLN A 194 13.61 -3.38 29.76
C GLN A 194 13.94 -1.90 29.55
N PRO A 195 14.37 -1.49 28.34
CA PRO A 195 14.39 -0.06 28.05
C PRO A 195 12.95 0.40 28.26
N ALA A 196 12.74 1.36 29.15
CA ALA A 196 11.48 2.08 29.22
C ALA A 196 11.38 2.84 27.89
N TRP A 197 10.87 2.17 26.87
CA TRP A 197 10.39 2.83 25.68
C TRP A 197 9.09 3.48 26.13
N PRO A 198 9.02 4.81 26.32
CA PRO A 198 7.72 5.43 26.23
C PRO A 198 7.13 4.93 24.91
N PRO A 199 5.89 4.40 24.88
CA PRO A 199 5.28 3.93 23.64
C PRO A 199 5.52 5.02 22.61
N ALA A 200 6.16 4.64 21.50
CA ALA A 200 6.54 5.62 20.51
C ALA A 200 5.28 6.40 20.17
N ARG A 201 5.22 7.67 20.60
CA ARG A 201 4.09 8.55 20.30
C ARG A 201 4.22 8.95 18.83
N ARG A 202 4.17 7.98 17.92
CA ARG A 202 3.91 8.23 16.51
C ARG A 202 2.50 8.76 16.47
N ALA A 203 2.39 10.08 16.35
CA ALA A 203 1.11 10.70 16.11
C ALA A 203 0.50 10.03 14.88
N ARG A 204 -0.66 9.42 15.08
CA ARG A 204 -1.38 8.65 14.06
C ARG A 204 -1.55 9.50 12.80
N GLU A 205 -1.24 8.92 11.65
CA GLU A 205 -1.47 9.56 10.35
C GLU A 205 -2.97 9.64 10.06
N ILE A 206 -3.40 10.78 9.52
CA ILE A 206 -4.75 11.03 9.07
C ILE A 206 -4.71 10.93 7.54
N LEU A 207 -4.93 9.72 7.02
CA LEU A 207 -4.73 9.35 5.61
C LEU A 207 -6.03 9.45 4.78
N PRO A 208 -5.94 9.68 3.46
CA PRO A 208 -7.06 9.43 2.55
C PRO A 208 -7.34 7.93 2.42
N ASP A 209 -8.49 7.57 1.87
CA ASP A 209 -8.88 6.19 1.56
C ASP A 209 -9.57 6.21 0.20
N PHE A 210 -8.85 5.84 -0.87
CA PHE A 210 -9.42 5.83 -2.20
C PHE A 210 -10.29 4.60 -2.39
N ASP A 211 -11.57 4.83 -2.70
CA ASP A 211 -12.47 3.77 -3.13
C ASP A 211 -12.75 3.93 -4.61
N GLN A 212 -12.25 2.99 -5.41
CA GLN A 212 -12.54 2.94 -6.83
C GLN A 212 -13.93 2.35 -7.02
N ARG A 213 -14.88 3.17 -7.47
CA ARG A 213 -16.19 2.62 -7.85
C ARG A 213 -16.10 1.82 -9.14
N ALA A 214 -16.93 0.79 -9.21
CA ALA A 214 -17.09 0.00 -10.42
C ALA A 214 -17.46 0.88 -11.64
N PRO A 215 -16.89 0.59 -12.82
CA PRO A 215 -17.12 1.39 -14.04
C PRO A 215 -18.61 1.52 -14.38
N THR A 216 -19.04 2.72 -14.77
CA THR A 216 -20.43 2.99 -15.17
C THR A 216 -20.50 3.77 -16.48
N GLY A 217 -21.70 3.98 -17.03
CA GLY A 217 -21.90 4.80 -18.23
C GLY A 217 -21.13 4.28 -19.46
N LEU A 218 -21.13 2.95 -19.64
CA LEU A 218 -20.40 2.32 -20.73
C LEU A 218 -21.04 2.65 -22.09
N VAL A 219 -20.27 3.23 -22.99
CA VAL A 219 -20.74 3.63 -24.33
C VAL A 219 -19.65 3.32 -25.35
N ILE A 220 -20.01 2.79 -26.52
CA ILE A 220 -19.08 2.58 -27.62
C ILE A 220 -19.20 3.73 -28.61
N GLN A 221 -18.06 4.27 -29.06
CA GLN A 221 -17.99 5.26 -30.13
C GLN A 221 -16.96 4.87 -31.18
N ARG A 222 -17.21 5.29 -32.42
CA ARG A 222 -16.25 5.15 -33.51
C ARG A 222 -15.36 6.39 -33.57
N ASN A 223 -14.06 6.18 -33.69
CA ASN A 223 -13.08 7.23 -33.96
C ASN A 223 -12.20 6.82 -35.14
N GLY A 224 -12.54 7.30 -36.34
CA GLY A 224 -11.92 6.86 -37.59
C GLY A 224 -12.12 5.36 -37.83
N SER A 225 -11.02 4.61 -37.92
CA SER A 225 -11.03 3.15 -38.05
C SER A 225 -11.14 2.40 -36.72
N ARG A 226 -11.08 3.10 -35.58
CA ARG A 226 -11.07 2.50 -34.25
C ARG A 226 -12.45 2.49 -33.61
N TRP A 227 -12.68 1.47 -32.81
CA TRP A 227 -13.81 1.39 -31.88
C TRP A 227 -13.29 1.58 -30.46
N LEU A 228 -13.84 2.59 -29.78
CA LEU A 228 -13.46 2.93 -28.41
C LEU A 228 -14.64 2.63 -27.49
N LEU A 229 -14.38 1.91 -26.40
CA LEU A 229 -15.31 1.79 -25.29
C LEU A 229 -15.00 2.93 -24.32
N GLY A 230 -15.94 3.81 -24.05
CA GLY A 230 -15.87 4.87 -23.04
C GLY A 230 -16.54 4.44 -21.73
N MET A 231 -16.05 4.96 -20.61
CA MET A 231 -16.49 4.62 -19.25
C MET A 231 -16.41 5.81 -18.31
N THR A 232 -17.32 5.88 -17.34
CA THR A 232 -17.22 6.82 -16.23
C THR A 232 -16.38 6.21 -15.11
N SER A 233 -15.32 6.89 -14.70
CA SER A 233 -14.55 6.58 -13.48
C SER A 233 -14.91 7.53 -12.35
N LEU A 234 -14.90 7.00 -11.13
CA LEU A 234 -15.24 7.67 -9.88
C LEU A 234 -14.28 7.14 -8.81
N VAL A 235 -13.45 8.02 -8.27
CA VAL A 235 -12.59 7.71 -7.12
C VAL A 235 -13.06 8.53 -5.93
N ASP A 236 -13.59 7.87 -4.92
CA ASP A 236 -14.00 8.51 -3.68
C ASP A 236 -12.84 8.63 -2.70
N ASN A 237 -12.81 9.68 -1.87
CA ASN A 237 -12.00 9.69 -0.66
C ASN A 237 -12.89 9.40 0.56
N LEU A 238 -12.85 8.18 1.08
CA LEU A 238 -13.60 7.74 2.26
C LEU A 238 -12.82 7.88 3.57
N GLY A 239 -11.61 8.44 3.48
CA GLY A 239 -10.64 8.40 4.56
C GLY A 239 -10.84 9.52 5.56
N PRO A 240 -10.22 9.43 6.75
CA PRO A 240 -10.24 10.53 7.71
C PRO A 240 -9.43 11.76 7.26
N GLY A 241 -8.60 11.65 6.21
CA GLY A 241 -7.70 12.71 5.75
C GLY A 241 -7.79 13.03 4.26
N SER A 242 -7.30 14.22 3.90
CA SER A 242 -7.22 14.66 2.52
C SER A 242 -6.02 14.05 1.79
N SER A 243 -6.15 13.85 0.48
CA SER A 243 -5.05 13.43 -0.40
C SER A 243 -4.26 14.64 -0.90
N VAL A 244 -3.54 15.33 -0.01
CA VAL A 244 -2.77 16.53 -0.40
C VAL A 244 -1.54 16.13 -1.19
N LEU A 245 -1.52 16.43 -2.49
CA LEU A 245 -0.41 16.16 -3.40
C LEU A 245 0.17 17.46 -3.93
N VAL A 246 1.49 17.61 -3.80
CA VAL A 246 2.22 18.82 -4.21
C VAL A 246 3.30 18.44 -5.21
N GLY A 247 3.16 18.93 -6.44
CA GLY A 247 4.16 18.83 -7.50
C GLY A 247 5.09 20.02 -7.47
N GLU A 248 6.40 19.78 -7.55
CA GLU A 248 7.42 20.82 -7.62
C GLU A 248 8.41 20.52 -8.76
N ARG A 249 8.89 21.58 -9.44
CA ARG A 249 9.96 21.49 -10.45
C ARG A 249 10.82 22.74 -10.51
N SER A 250 12.06 22.57 -10.95
CA SER A 250 12.90 23.70 -11.38
C SER A 250 12.43 24.28 -12.71
N PRO A 251 12.66 25.57 -12.99
CA PRO A 251 12.37 26.18 -14.29
C PRO A 251 12.95 25.36 -15.45
N GLY A 252 12.17 25.22 -16.53
CA GLY A 252 12.56 24.48 -17.75
C GLY A 252 12.35 22.96 -17.70
N GLN A 253 12.07 22.35 -16.54
CA GLN A 253 11.78 20.91 -16.47
C GLN A 253 10.37 20.61 -16.97
N PRO A 254 10.14 19.61 -17.85
CA PRO A 254 8.81 19.35 -18.41
C PRO A 254 7.85 18.61 -17.46
N ARG A 255 8.35 18.08 -16.34
CA ARG A 255 7.58 17.32 -15.35
C ARG A 255 7.90 17.81 -13.94
N MET A 256 6.97 17.57 -13.01
CA MET A 256 7.19 17.79 -11.57
C MET A 256 7.40 16.49 -10.84
N THR A 257 8.22 16.55 -9.80
CA THR A 257 8.28 15.49 -8.79
C THR A 257 7.24 15.78 -7.72
N GLY A 258 6.46 14.76 -7.38
CA GLY A 258 5.36 14.87 -6.45
C GLY A 258 5.72 14.46 -5.03
N THR A 259 5.12 15.16 -4.07
CA THR A 259 5.09 14.78 -2.66
C THR A 259 3.66 14.58 -2.18
N GLN A 260 3.47 13.73 -1.18
CA GLN A 260 2.21 13.64 -0.43
C GLN A 260 2.42 14.22 0.97
N ARG A 261 1.53 15.11 1.38
CA ARG A 261 1.55 15.73 2.71
C ARG A 261 0.42 15.14 3.56
N VAL A 262 0.78 14.43 4.62
CA VAL A 262 -0.16 13.73 5.51
C VAL A 262 -0.19 14.42 6.87
N ARG A 263 -1.38 14.85 7.28
CA ARG A 263 -1.59 15.44 8.62
C ARG A 263 -1.51 14.34 9.68
N LEU A 264 -0.88 14.64 10.80
CA LEU A 264 -0.79 13.76 11.96
C LEU A 264 -1.80 14.20 13.04
N ALA A 265 -2.20 13.27 13.90
CA ALA A 265 -3.17 13.52 14.98
C ALA A 265 -2.75 14.61 15.97
N ASN A 266 -1.45 14.92 16.07
CA ASN A 266 -0.90 16.00 16.89
C ASN A 266 -0.81 17.34 16.15
N GLY A 267 -1.36 17.46 14.95
CA GLY A 267 -1.33 18.67 14.12
C GLY A 267 -0.09 18.83 13.23
N ALA A 268 0.95 18.02 13.42
CA ALA A 268 2.13 18.05 12.54
C ALA A 268 1.82 17.49 11.14
N THR A 269 2.73 17.71 10.19
CA THR A 269 2.63 17.16 8.83
C THR A 269 3.82 16.25 8.52
N ARG A 270 3.54 15.06 8.01
CA ARG A 270 4.52 14.14 7.44
C ARG A 270 4.54 14.29 5.92
N VAL A 271 5.73 14.30 5.33
CA VAL A 271 5.91 14.50 3.88
C VAL A 271 6.56 13.28 3.26
N TYR A 272 5.88 12.64 2.30
CA TYR A 272 6.43 11.57 1.48
C TYR A 272 6.91 12.15 0.16
N LYS A 273 8.20 12.00 -0.14
CA LYS A 273 8.84 12.58 -1.33
C LYS A 273 8.99 11.53 -2.43
N GLY A 274 8.98 11.97 -3.68
CA GLY A 274 9.24 11.10 -4.84
C GLY A 274 8.13 10.07 -5.10
N ILE A 275 6.91 10.36 -4.66
CA ILE A 275 5.77 9.44 -4.69
C ILE A 275 4.86 9.63 -5.92
N ALA A 276 5.04 10.72 -6.66
CA ALA A 276 4.20 11.06 -7.80
C ALA A 276 5.00 11.79 -8.89
N GLN A 277 4.44 11.83 -10.10
CA GLN A 277 4.91 12.69 -11.18
C GLN A 277 3.74 13.50 -11.71
N PHE A 278 4.00 14.76 -12.04
CA PHE A 278 3.01 15.62 -12.66
C PHE A 278 3.48 16.02 -14.06
N ARG A 279 2.53 16.10 -14.99
CA ARG A 279 2.78 16.54 -16.37
C ARG A 279 1.68 17.50 -16.79
N TYR A 280 2.08 18.61 -17.40
CA TYR A 280 1.13 19.50 -18.07
C TYR A 280 0.62 18.82 -19.33
N THR A 281 -0.71 18.70 -19.45
CA THR A 281 -1.35 18.19 -20.66
C THR A 281 -1.91 19.38 -21.42
N ASN A 282 -1.51 19.50 -22.70
CA ASN A 282 -1.93 20.58 -23.59
C ASN A 282 -2.64 20.00 -24.82
N SER A 283 -3.87 19.54 -24.63
CA SER A 283 -4.71 18.95 -25.67
C SER A 283 -6.17 19.29 -25.36
N PRO A 284 -6.92 20.03 -26.19
CA PRO A 284 -8.28 20.44 -25.85
C PRO A 284 -9.17 19.27 -25.41
N PRO A 285 -9.98 19.43 -24.34
CA PRO A 285 -10.11 20.61 -23.46
C PRO A 285 -9.09 20.68 -22.30
N HIS A 286 -8.07 19.83 -22.29
CA HIS A 286 -7.06 19.71 -21.24
C HIS A 286 -5.94 20.74 -21.43
N HIS A 287 -5.95 21.73 -20.56
CA HIS A 287 -4.87 22.72 -20.45
C HIS A 287 -4.50 22.84 -18.98
N HIS A 288 -4.09 21.76 -18.33
CA HIS A 288 -3.78 21.75 -16.90
C HIS A 288 -2.79 20.63 -16.54
N TRP A 289 -2.31 20.67 -15.31
CA TRP A 289 -1.43 19.65 -14.76
C TRP A 289 -2.19 18.39 -14.35
N HIS A 290 -1.61 17.24 -14.67
CA HIS A 290 -2.13 15.94 -14.29
C HIS A 290 -1.17 15.19 -13.38
N LEU A 291 -1.69 14.56 -12.34
CA LEU A 291 -1.04 13.49 -11.61
C LEU A 291 -0.99 12.24 -12.47
N MET A 292 0.22 11.73 -12.70
CA MET A 292 0.44 10.57 -13.55
C MET A 292 0.14 9.25 -12.83
N ARG A 293 -0.47 8.30 -13.55
CA ARG A 293 -0.75 6.91 -13.10
C ARG A 293 -1.62 6.81 -11.83
N PHE A 294 -2.49 7.80 -11.63
CA PHE A 294 -3.42 7.80 -10.51
C PHE A 294 -4.48 6.72 -10.63
N ASP A 295 -5.14 6.59 -11.78
CA ASP A 295 -6.17 5.58 -12.03
C ASP A 295 -5.91 4.92 -13.40
N SER A 296 -6.35 3.68 -13.57
CA SER A 296 -6.04 2.84 -14.72
C SER A 296 -7.21 1.93 -15.09
N PHE A 297 -7.42 1.71 -16.38
CA PHE A 297 -8.51 0.93 -16.95
C PHE A 297 -7.96 -0.21 -17.79
N GLU A 298 -8.47 -1.40 -17.54
CA GLU A 298 -8.00 -2.62 -18.16
C GLU A 298 -9.18 -3.51 -18.58
N LEU A 299 -9.05 -4.14 -19.75
CA LEU A 299 -9.97 -5.18 -20.19
C LEU A 299 -9.30 -6.54 -20.06
N HIS A 300 -9.92 -7.45 -19.32
CA HIS A 300 -9.40 -8.76 -19.00
C HIS A 300 -10.29 -9.86 -19.58
N THR A 301 -9.70 -11.01 -19.88
CA THR A 301 -10.44 -12.27 -20.08
C THR A 301 -11.01 -12.77 -18.74
N LEU A 302 -11.97 -13.69 -18.77
CA LEU A 302 -12.46 -14.36 -17.55
C LEU A 302 -11.37 -15.17 -16.82
N ALA A 303 -10.31 -15.55 -17.53
CA ALA A 303 -9.14 -16.20 -16.95
C ALA A 303 -8.12 -15.21 -16.32
N GLY A 304 -8.40 -13.90 -16.36
CA GLY A 304 -7.55 -12.86 -15.75
C GLY A 304 -6.42 -12.36 -16.65
N GLN A 305 -6.40 -12.68 -17.95
CA GLN A 305 -5.42 -12.14 -18.88
C GLN A 305 -5.81 -10.73 -19.32
N THR A 306 -4.93 -9.75 -19.12
CA THR A 306 -5.12 -8.38 -19.64
C THR A 306 -4.98 -8.36 -21.17
N LEU A 307 -6.03 -7.91 -21.86
CA LEU A 307 -6.09 -7.73 -23.31
C LEU A 307 -5.79 -6.30 -23.72
N VAL A 308 -6.30 -5.33 -22.95
CA VAL A 308 -6.17 -3.90 -23.22
C VAL A 308 -5.86 -3.19 -21.91
N ARG A 309 -4.95 -2.21 -21.98
CA ARG A 309 -4.74 -1.21 -20.94
C ARG A 309 -4.94 0.16 -21.56
N ASP A 310 -5.53 1.08 -20.79
CA ASP A 310 -5.75 2.45 -21.22
C ASP A 310 -4.44 3.18 -21.57
N ARG A 311 -4.60 4.34 -22.21
CA ARG A 311 -3.52 5.31 -22.45
C ARG A 311 -3.67 6.59 -21.62
N LYS A 312 -4.75 6.72 -20.85
CA LYS A 312 -5.04 7.84 -19.96
C LYS A 312 -4.09 7.80 -18.76
N SER A 313 -2.88 8.32 -18.98
CA SER A 313 -1.84 8.27 -17.97
C SER A 313 -1.97 9.35 -16.88
N GLY A 314 -3.02 10.18 -16.83
CA GLY A 314 -3.05 11.40 -16.02
C GLY A 314 -4.42 11.95 -15.62
N PHE A 315 -4.51 12.50 -14.39
CA PHE A 315 -5.75 13.02 -13.77
C PHE A 315 -5.50 14.35 -13.05
N CYS A 316 -6.43 15.29 -13.14
CA CYS A 316 -6.50 16.45 -12.25
C CYS A 316 -7.46 16.11 -11.11
N LEU A 317 -6.98 16.16 -9.87
CA LEU A 317 -7.78 15.82 -8.68
C LEU A 317 -8.36 17.09 -8.05
N ALA A 318 -9.68 17.16 -7.95
CA ALA A 318 -10.40 18.28 -7.36
C ALA A 318 -11.71 17.85 -6.69
N ASP A 319 -12.21 18.68 -5.77
CA ASP A 319 -13.43 18.42 -4.99
C ASP A 319 -14.72 18.85 -5.71
N HIS A 320 -14.64 19.58 -6.83
CA HIS A 320 -15.85 20.08 -7.51
C HIS A 320 -16.57 19.02 -8.37
N TRP A 321 -16.03 17.80 -8.49
CA TRP A 321 -16.58 16.76 -9.36
C TRP A 321 -17.73 15.95 -8.75
N GLY A 322 -17.87 15.93 -7.42
CA GLY A 322 -19.02 15.33 -6.75
C GLY A 322 -18.76 14.95 -5.28
N ALA A 323 -19.75 14.28 -4.68
CA ALA A 323 -19.65 13.73 -3.33
C ALA A 323 -19.49 12.20 -3.33
N ALA A 324 -18.65 11.71 -2.41
CA ALA A 324 -18.56 10.31 -2.02
C ALA A 324 -19.80 9.89 -1.21
N PRO A 325 -20.17 8.60 -1.20
CA PRO A 325 -21.32 8.13 -0.43
C PRO A 325 -21.01 8.15 1.06
N GLY A 326 -22.06 8.34 1.88
CA GLY A 326 -21.96 8.36 3.34
C GLY A 326 -22.12 9.75 3.96
N SER A 327 -21.99 9.83 5.29
CA SER A 327 -22.14 11.05 6.07
C SER A 327 -20.79 11.52 6.59
N TYR A 328 -20.50 12.81 6.36
CA TYR A 328 -19.23 13.44 6.72
C TYR A 328 -19.53 14.82 7.33
N PRO A 329 -19.93 14.87 8.60
CA PRO A 329 -20.28 16.13 9.27
C PRO A 329 -19.10 17.11 9.28
N GLY A 330 -19.37 18.38 8.97
CA GLY A 330 -18.35 19.44 9.02
C GLY A 330 -17.26 19.35 7.94
N ARG A 331 -17.43 18.52 6.89
CA ARG A 331 -16.52 18.51 5.74
C ARG A 331 -16.72 19.77 4.90
N HIS A 332 -15.61 20.27 4.35
CA HIS A 332 -15.61 21.35 3.36
C HIS A 332 -14.63 20.99 2.24
N PRO A 333 -14.94 21.35 0.98
CA PRO A 333 -14.02 21.12 -0.11
C PRO A 333 -12.82 22.06 0.03
N VAL A 334 -11.62 21.54 -0.20
CA VAL A 334 -10.35 22.28 -0.13
C VAL A 334 -9.77 22.45 -1.53
N PHE A 335 -9.88 21.43 -2.38
CA PHE A 335 -9.25 21.39 -3.69
C PHE A 335 -10.24 21.86 -4.76
N LEU A 336 -10.48 23.16 -4.81
CA LEU A 336 -11.45 23.74 -5.75
C LEU A 336 -10.82 24.23 -7.07
N GLY A 337 -9.49 24.23 -7.17
CA GLY A 337 -8.78 24.67 -8.37
C GLY A 337 -8.76 23.63 -9.49
N ASP A 338 -8.50 24.08 -10.71
CA ASP A 338 -8.42 23.26 -11.93
C ASP A 338 -6.98 22.81 -12.24
N CYS A 339 -6.22 22.46 -11.20
CA CYS A 339 -4.83 21.99 -11.32
C CYS A 339 -3.92 22.92 -12.15
N ASP A 340 -3.94 24.22 -11.80
CA ASP A 340 -3.19 25.29 -12.47
C ASP A 340 -3.48 25.32 -13.98
N GLN A 341 -4.77 25.35 -14.32
CA GLN A 341 -5.24 25.42 -15.69
C GLN A 341 -4.71 26.67 -16.40
N PHE A 342 -4.25 26.50 -17.64
CA PHE A 342 -3.64 27.51 -18.49
C PHE A 342 -2.31 28.08 -17.99
N HIS A 343 -1.71 27.47 -16.97
CA HIS A 343 -0.41 27.85 -16.41
C HIS A 343 0.66 26.76 -16.63
N PRO A 344 1.09 26.52 -17.89
CA PRO A 344 2.16 25.57 -18.19
C PRO A 344 3.51 25.95 -17.59
N GLU A 345 3.70 27.20 -17.16
CA GLU A 345 4.89 27.74 -16.50
C GLU A 345 4.96 27.43 -14.99
N ALA A 346 3.87 26.96 -14.38
CA ALA A 346 3.80 26.73 -12.94
C ALA A 346 5.00 25.90 -12.44
N LEU A 347 5.60 26.34 -11.34
CA LEU A 347 6.71 25.64 -10.67
C LEU A 347 6.23 24.78 -9.51
N HIS A 348 5.04 25.10 -8.98
CA HIS A 348 4.38 24.42 -7.88
C HIS A 348 2.92 24.23 -8.26
N VAL A 349 2.39 23.01 -8.06
CA VAL A 349 0.98 22.67 -8.28
C VAL A 349 0.50 21.87 -7.08
N THR A 350 -0.66 22.23 -6.54
CA THR A 350 -1.32 21.45 -5.48
C THR A 350 -2.65 20.91 -6.00
N MET A 351 -2.89 19.62 -5.79
CA MET A 351 -4.15 18.96 -6.11
C MET A 351 -4.47 17.89 -5.07
N GLY A 352 -5.70 17.38 -5.08
CA GLY A 352 -6.13 16.36 -4.14
C GLY A 352 -7.63 16.21 -4.07
N THR A 353 -8.06 15.39 -3.13
CA THR A 353 -9.47 15.15 -2.78
C THR A 353 -9.65 15.19 -1.27
N SER A 354 -10.67 15.90 -0.82
CA SER A 354 -11.07 16.00 0.57
C SER A 354 -11.91 14.80 1.01
N PRO A 355 -11.91 14.44 2.30
CA PRO A 355 -12.82 13.42 2.83
C PRO A 355 -14.26 13.66 2.42
N GLY A 356 -14.87 12.65 1.82
CA GLY A 356 -16.25 12.69 1.38
C GLY A 356 -16.49 13.27 -0.01
N TYR A 357 -15.44 13.57 -0.78
CA TYR A 357 -15.53 14.01 -2.17
C TYR A 357 -15.12 12.92 -3.14
N THR A 358 -15.59 13.05 -4.39
CA THR A 358 -15.27 12.10 -5.47
C THR A 358 -14.66 12.83 -6.65
N ASP A 359 -13.59 12.27 -7.20
CA ASP A 359 -13.03 12.69 -8.48
C ASP A 359 -13.76 11.93 -9.60
N ARG A 360 -14.62 12.63 -10.32
CA ARG A 360 -15.54 12.04 -11.32
C ARG A 360 -15.13 12.43 -12.72
N TYR A 361 -14.92 11.42 -13.56
CA TYR A 361 -14.61 11.58 -14.97
C TYR A 361 -15.59 10.79 -15.84
N PRO A 362 -16.51 11.45 -16.56
CA PRO A 362 -17.48 10.78 -17.45
C PRO A 362 -16.84 10.05 -18.64
N ALA A 363 -17.62 9.17 -19.29
CA ALA A 363 -17.19 8.46 -20.50
C ALA A 363 -16.70 9.42 -21.59
N PHE A 364 -15.58 9.07 -22.23
CA PHE A 364 -14.84 9.88 -23.22
C PHE A 364 -14.29 11.21 -22.72
N PHE A 365 -14.73 11.71 -21.55
CA PHE A 365 -14.17 12.91 -20.95
C PHE A 365 -12.69 12.66 -20.66
N HIS A 366 -11.84 13.48 -21.24
CA HIS A 366 -10.42 13.45 -20.97
C HIS A 366 -9.71 12.10 -21.24
N GLY A 367 -10.10 11.37 -22.29
CA GLY A 367 -9.49 10.08 -22.64
C GLY A 367 -10.00 8.91 -21.79
N GLN A 368 -11.16 9.04 -21.16
CA GLN A 368 -11.87 7.98 -20.43
C GLN A 368 -12.43 6.91 -21.39
N ASN A 369 -11.54 6.18 -22.05
CA ASN A 369 -11.85 5.10 -22.97
C ASN A 369 -10.69 4.11 -23.14
N ILE A 370 -11.01 2.93 -23.67
CA ILE A 370 -10.05 1.93 -24.14
C ILE A 370 -10.36 1.54 -25.59
N ASP A 371 -9.32 1.14 -26.34
CA ASP A 371 -9.46 0.68 -27.72
C ASP A 371 -9.91 -0.79 -27.75
N ILE A 372 -11.07 -1.05 -28.35
CA ILE A 372 -11.66 -2.40 -28.49
C ILE A 372 -11.72 -2.87 -29.94
N THR A 373 -11.01 -2.21 -30.87
CA THR A 373 -11.10 -2.47 -32.31
C THR A 373 -10.83 -3.93 -32.68
N GLY A 374 -9.86 -4.56 -32.04
CA GLY A 374 -9.46 -5.95 -32.27
C GLY A 374 -10.10 -6.97 -31.32
N ILE A 375 -11.02 -6.56 -30.44
CA ILE A 375 -11.60 -7.44 -29.43
C ILE A 375 -12.77 -8.21 -30.04
N PRO A 376 -12.76 -9.56 -30.04
CA PRO A 376 -13.85 -10.35 -30.58
C PRO A 376 -15.09 -10.26 -29.67
N PRO A 377 -16.28 -10.64 -30.19
CA PRO A 377 -17.45 -10.81 -29.35
C PRO A 377 -17.18 -11.83 -28.24
N GLY A 378 -17.60 -11.52 -27.01
CA GLY A 378 -17.27 -12.36 -25.86
C GLY A 378 -17.69 -11.75 -24.53
N VAL A 379 -17.33 -12.43 -23.45
CA VAL A 379 -17.52 -11.96 -22.08
C VAL A 379 -16.17 -11.62 -21.49
N TYR A 380 -16.07 -10.43 -20.92
CA TYR A 380 -14.83 -9.83 -20.42
C TYR A 380 -15.07 -9.17 -19.06
N VAL A 381 -13.99 -8.86 -18.37
CA VAL A 381 -14.00 -8.08 -17.13
C VAL A 381 -13.33 -6.74 -17.41
N LEU A 382 -14.08 -5.65 -17.28
CA LEU A 382 -13.53 -4.30 -17.30
C LEU A 382 -13.17 -3.92 -15.87
N VAL A 383 -11.91 -3.57 -15.64
CA VAL A 383 -11.32 -3.30 -14.32
C VAL A 383 -10.86 -1.85 -14.29
N HIS A 384 -11.26 -1.11 -13.26
CA HIS A 384 -10.61 0.14 -12.87
C HIS A 384 -9.77 -0.09 -11.63
N ARG A 385 -8.63 0.61 -11.54
CA ARG A 385 -7.74 0.58 -10.38
C ARG A 385 -7.14 1.95 -10.13
N VAL A 386 -7.52 2.55 -9.01
CA VAL A 386 -6.85 3.72 -8.44
C VAL A 386 -5.55 3.32 -7.74
N ASN A 387 -4.64 4.28 -7.63
CA ASN A 387 -3.33 4.17 -7.00
C ASN A 387 -2.61 2.87 -7.41
N SER A 388 -2.64 2.55 -8.71
CA SER A 388 -2.13 1.28 -9.22
C SER A 388 -0.65 1.01 -8.91
N THR A 389 0.14 2.05 -8.62
CA THR A 389 1.54 1.96 -8.20
C THR A 389 1.71 1.83 -6.67
N MET A 390 0.64 2.08 -5.91
CA MET A 390 0.60 2.17 -4.44
C MET A 390 1.67 3.08 -3.85
N MET A 391 2.08 4.10 -4.61
CA MET A 391 3.04 5.09 -4.11
C MET A 391 2.35 6.14 -3.22
N LEU A 392 1.05 6.34 -3.38
CA LEU A 392 0.27 7.20 -2.50
C LEU A 392 -0.08 6.43 -1.22
N ARG A 393 0.03 7.10 -0.07
CA ARG A 393 -0.35 6.56 1.23
C ARG A 393 -1.83 6.65 1.45
N GLU A 394 -2.41 5.55 1.90
CA GLU A 394 -3.84 5.42 2.12
C GLU A 394 -4.12 4.69 3.43
N PHE A 395 -5.32 4.95 3.95
CA PHE A 395 -5.83 4.28 5.14
C PHE A 395 -5.97 2.77 4.89
N ARG A 396 -6.45 2.38 3.70
CA ARG A 396 -6.52 1.01 3.17
C ARG A 396 -6.34 1.04 1.66
N TYR A 397 -6.05 -0.14 1.11
CA TYR A 397 -5.84 -0.35 -0.33
C TYR A 397 -6.76 -1.44 -0.92
N GLU A 398 -7.58 -2.08 -0.08
CA GLU A 398 -8.39 -3.25 -0.50
C GLU A 398 -9.53 -2.87 -1.45
N ASN A 399 -9.92 -1.61 -1.44
CA ASN A 399 -11.02 -1.00 -2.21
C ASN A 399 -10.51 -0.19 -3.42
N ASP A 400 -9.22 -0.24 -3.72
CA ASP A 400 -8.62 0.52 -4.82
C ASP A 400 -9.00 -0.01 -6.21
N ALA A 401 -9.75 -1.10 -6.28
CA ALA A 401 -10.11 -1.71 -7.54
C ALA A 401 -11.58 -2.11 -7.57
N ALA A 402 -12.22 -1.91 -8.71
CA ALA A 402 -13.55 -2.43 -8.95
C ALA A 402 -13.70 -2.85 -10.41
N SER A 403 -14.66 -3.74 -10.65
CA SER A 403 -14.82 -4.33 -11.97
C SER A 403 -16.27 -4.56 -12.35
N VAL A 404 -16.51 -4.56 -13.66
CA VAL A 404 -17.78 -4.94 -14.26
C VAL A 404 -17.56 -6.06 -15.27
N ARG A 405 -18.33 -7.13 -15.14
CA ARG A 405 -18.39 -8.17 -16.15
C ARG A 405 -19.29 -7.67 -17.28
N ILE A 406 -18.75 -7.63 -18.49
CA ILE A 406 -19.41 -7.09 -19.67
C ILE A 406 -19.47 -8.14 -20.78
N ARG A 407 -20.51 -8.06 -21.61
CA ARG A 407 -20.56 -8.72 -22.91
C ARG A 407 -20.27 -7.70 -23.99
N ILE A 408 -19.24 -7.94 -24.79
CA ILE A 408 -19.03 -7.24 -26.05
C ILE A 408 -19.68 -8.08 -27.14
N GLY A 409 -20.66 -7.52 -27.83
CA GLY A 409 -21.39 -8.15 -28.92
C GLY A 409 -21.17 -7.44 -30.24
N ARG A 410 -21.97 -7.78 -31.25
CA ARG A 410 -22.04 -7.07 -32.52
C ARG A 410 -23.49 -6.95 -32.98
N ASP A 411 -23.79 -5.82 -33.60
CA ASP A 411 -24.94 -5.60 -34.44
C ASP A 411 -24.42 -5.23 -35.84
N GLY A 412 -24.46 -6.21 -36.76
CA GLY A 412 -23.72 -6.15 -38.01
C GLY A 412 -22.21 -5.95 -37.80
N THR A 413 -21.67 -4.81 -38.26
CA THR A 413 -20.27 -4.43 -38.09
C THR A 413 -20.01 -3.56 -36.85
N THR A 414 -21.07 -3.12 -36.16
CA THR A 414 -20.97 -2.21 -35.01
C THR A 414 -20.87 -3.01 -33.72
N PRO A 415 -19.83 -2.81 -32.90
CA PRO A 415 -19.74 -3.48 -31.61
C PRO A 415 -20.74 -2.91 -30.61
N THR A 416 -21.26 -3.78 -29.75
CA THR A 416 -22.20 -3.42 -28.67
C THR A 416 -21.64 -3.82 -27.31
N VAL A 417 -22.08 -3.17 -26.24
CA VAL A 417 -21.67 -3.50 -24.87
C VAL A 417 -22.88 -3.63 -23.95
N ARG A 418 -22.87 -4.65 -23.09
CA ARG A 418 -23.87 -4.85 -22.04
C ARG A 418 -23.20 -5.23 -20.73
N VAL A 419 -23.56 -4.58 -19.64
CA VAL A 419 -23.15 -4.97 -18.29
C VAL A 419 -23.91 -6.23 -17.88
N LEU A 420 -23.20 -7.25 -17.44
CA LEU A 420 -23.75 -8.50 -16.92
C LEU A 420 -23.72 -8.54 -15.39
N ARG A 421 -22.66 -7.99 -14.78
CA ARG A 421 -22.48 -7.95 -13.32
C ARG A 421 -21.59 -6.78 -12.94
N THR A 422 -21.85 -6.20 -11.77
CA THR A 422 -21.03 -5.16 -11.15
C THR A 422 -20.47 -5.67 -9.84
N CYS A 423 -19.18 -5.48 -9.62
CA CYS A 423 -18.50 -5.92 -8.41
C CYS A 423 -17.58 -4.80 -7.88
N GLN A 424 -17.82 -4.37 -6.64
CA GLN A 424 -16.97 -3.39 -5.94
C GLN A 424 -15.79 -4.10 -5.26
N ALA A 425 -14.70 -3.37 -5.01
CA ALA A 425 -13.53 -3.84 -4.25
C ALA A 425 -12.93 -5.17 -4.78
N THR A 426 -12.98 -5.40 -6.10
CA THR A 426 -12.43 -6.61 -6.73
C THR A 426 -12.12 -6.41 -8.21
N THR A 427 -11.14 -7.15 -8.72
CA THR A 427 -10.78 -7.20 -10.15
C THR A 427 -11.31 -8.43 -10.88
N THR A 428 -12.02 -9.33 -10.21
CA THR A 428 -12.42 -10.63 -10.77
C THR A 428 -13.93 -10.81 -10.84
N CYS A 429 -14.64 -9.76 -11.27
CA CYS A 429 -16.09 -9.84 -11.50
C CYS A 429 -16.48 -10.89 -12.54
#